data_AF-A0A2S8WP87-F1
#
_entry.id   AF-A0A2S8WP87-F1
#
_cell.length_a   1.000
_cell.length_b   1.000
_cell.length_c   1.000
_cell.angle_alpha   90.00
_cell.angle_beta   90.00
_cell.angle_gamma   90.00
#
_symmetry.space_group_name_H-M   'P 1'
#
loop_
_entity.id
_entity.type
_entity.pdbx_description
1 polymer ?
#
loop_
_entity_poly.entity_id
_entity_poly.type
_entity_poly.pdbx_seq_one_letter_code
_entity_poly.pdbx_strand_id
1 'polypeptide(L)' 'MAIGMPSDPTLMELRIAGWSIEEIAHTYGVSELSVRGAFVQHFLRNTTLLPTPSRVGDAADIELD' A
#
# COMPACT_ATOMS: atom_id res chain seq x y z
N MET A 1 -7.55 8.87 -26.54
CA MET A 1 -7.45 9.66 -25.30
C MET A 1 -6.81 8.77 -24.26
N ALA A 2 -5.60 9.11 -23.77
CA ALA A 2 -5.03 8.40 -22.62
C ALA A 2 -5.70 8.97 -21.36
N ILE A 3 -6.48 8.13 -20.67
CA ILE A 3 -7.13 8.48 -19.42
C ILE A 3 -6.03 8.36 -18.37
N GLY A 4 -5.45 9.48 -17.93
CA GLY A 4 -4.32 9.47 -16.98
C GLY A 4 -4.58 8.62 -15.71
N MET A 5 -3.55 8.50 -14.87
CA MET A 5 -3.54 7.58 -13.73
C MET A 5 -4.85 7.57 -12.93
N PRO A 6 -5.51 6.40 -12.78
CA PRO A 6 -6.73 6.29 -11.98
C PRO A 6 -6.47 6.57 -10.50
N SER A 7 -7.52 6.97 -9.78
CA SER A 7 -7.46 7.25 -8.35
C SER A 7 -7.16 5.98 -7.51
N ASP A 8 -6.61 6.15 -6.30
CA ASP A 8 -6.32 5.04 -5.38
C ASP A 8 -7.52 4.09 -5.17
N PRO A 9 -8.77 4.58 -4.91
CA PRO A 9 -9.94 3.70 -4.80
C PRO A 9 -10.19 2.87 -6.06
N THR A 10 -10.13 3.50 -7.23
CA THR A 10 -10.34 2.82 -8.52
C THR A 10 -9.28 1.74 -8.76
N LEU A 11 -8.02 2.01 -8.42
CA LEU A 11 -6.94 1.01 -8.52
C LEU A 11 -7.21 -0.21 -7.63
N MET A 12 -7.72 0.01 -6.41
CA MET A 12 -8.07 -1.09 -5.52
C MET A 12 -9.25 -1.90 -6.06
N GLU A 13 -10.30 -1.24 -6.55
CA GLU A 13 -11.46 -1.91 -7.15
C GLU A 13 -11.05 -2.78 -8.35
N LEU A 14 -10.20 -2.25 -9.25
CA LEU A 14 -9.67 -3.01 -10.38
C LEU A 14 -8.86 -4.21 -9.91
N ARG A 15 -8.03 -4.05 -8.88
CA ARG A 15 -7.24 -5.15 -8.33
C ARG A 15 -8.11 -6.22 -7.68
N ILE A 16 -9.16 -5.83 -6.96
CA ILE A 16 -10.15 -6.75 -6.37
C ILE A 16 -10.94 -7.46 -7.47
N ALA A 17 -11.27 -6.77 -8.55
CA ALA A 17 -11.91 -7.34 -9.74
C ALA A 17 -10.99 -8.28 -10.54
N GLY A 18 -9.74 -8.49 -10.11
CA GLY A 18 -8.79 -9.44 -10.70
C GLY A 18 -7.93 -8.88 -11.82
N TRP A 19 -8.02 -7.58 -12.12
CA TRP A 19 -7.23 -6.96 -13.19
C TRP A 19 -5.74 -6.97 -12.85
N SER A 20 -4.93 -7.41 -13.80
CA SER A 20 -3.47 -7.34 -13.72
C SER A 20 -2.96 -5.91 -13.82
N ILE A 21 -1.73 -5.69 -13.34
CA ILE A 21 -1.06 -4.39 -13.42
C ILE A 21 -0.87 -3.96 -14.88
N GLU A 22 -0.56 -4.91 -15.77
CA GLU A 22 -0.41 -4.69 -17.20
C GLU A 22 -1.73 -4.23 -17.85
N GLU A 23 -2.85 -4.89 -17.55
CA GLU A 23 -4.17 -4.50 -18.07
C GLU A 23 -4.58 -3.09 -17.62
N ILE A 24 -4.31 -2.75 -16.36
CA ILE A 24 -4.55 -1.41 -15.81
C ILE A 24 -3.66 -0.39 -16.53
N ALA A 25 -2.36 -0.67 -16.64
CA ALA A 25 -1.40 0.22 -17.30
C ALA A 25 -1.79 0.48 -18.76
N HIS A 26 -2.13 -0.56 -19.50
CA HIS A 26 -2.56 -0.48 -20.89
C HIS A 26 -3.87 0.32 -21.04
N THR A 27 -4.88 0.04 -20.21
CA THR A 27 -6.20 0.69 -20.26
C THR A 27 -6.14 2.18 -19.98
N TYR A 28 -5.31 2.58 -19.01
CA TYR A 28 -5.15 3.97 -18.61
C TYR A 28 -3.97 4.66 -19.33
N GLY A 29 -3.29 3.98 -20.25
CA GLY A 29 -2.17 4.58 -20.99
C GLY A 29 -1.05 5.11 -20.09
N VAL A 30 -0.79 4.42 -18.97
CA VAL A 30 0.28 4.73 -18.01
C VAL A 30 1.30 3.60 -17.98
N SER A 31 2.46 3.84 -17.38
CA SER A 31 3.46 2.77 -17.19
C SER A 31 3.06 1.83 -16.05
N GLU A 32 3.39 0.54 -16.16
CA GLU A 32 3.25 -0.42 -15.06
C GLU A 32 3.99 0.03 -13.80
N LEU A 33 5.12 0.72 -13.95
CA LEU A 33 5.90 1.25 -12.84
C LEU A 33 5.10 2.29 -12.05
N SER A 34 4.36 3.16 -12.74
CA SER A 34 3.47 4.15 -12.12
C SER A 34 2.36 3.46 -11.33
N VAL A 35 1.76 2.40 -11.89
CA VAL A 35 0.72 1.61 -11.23
C VAL A 35 1.26 0.93 -9.97
N ARG A 36 2.42 0.25 -10.06
CA ARG A 36 3.10 -0.34 -8.90
C ARG A 36 3.43 0.69 -7.83
N GLY A 37 3.93 1.86 -8.23
CA GLY A 37 4.24 2.97 -7.33
C GLY A 37 3.02 3.44 -6.54
N ALA A 38 1.86 3.57 -7.20
CA ALA A 38 0.61 3.94 -6.53
C ALA A 38 0.17 2.90 -5.49
N PHE A 39 0.26 1.60 -5.81
CA PHE A 39 -0.03 0.52 -4.84
C PHE A 39 0.90 0.58 -3.62
N VAL A 40 2.21 0.78 -3.84
CA VAL A 40 3.18 0.90 -2.73
C VAL A 40 2.90 2.13 -1.89
N GLN A 41 2.62 3.28 -2.51
CA GLN A 41 2.33 4.52 -1.80
C GLN A 41 1.04 4.40 -0.96
N HIS A 42 0.01 3.74 -1.51
CA HIS A 42 -1.22 3.43 -0.80
C HIS A 42 -0.97 2.52 0.40
N PHE A 43 -0.20 1.43 0.21
CA PHE A 43 0.18 0.53 1.29
C PHE A 43 0.92 1.27 2.41
N LEU A 44 1.95 2.05 2.07
CA LEU A 44 2.72 2.83 3.04
C LEU A 44 1.82 3.81 3.80
N ARG A 45 0.93 4.55 3.13
CA ARG A 45 -0.03 5.43 3.81
C ARG A 45 -0.90 4.68 4.82
N ASN A 46 -1.36 3.48 4.48
CA ASN A 46 -2.22 2.70 5.36
C ASN A 46 -1.46 2.00 6.49
N THR A 47 -0.19 1.60 6.29
CA THR A 47 0.61 0.95 7.32
C THR A 47 1.32 1.93 8.25
N THR A 48 1.62 3.15 7.80
CA THR A 48 2.24 4.18 8.64
C THR A 48 1.27 4.69 9.72
N LEU A 49 -0.02 4.40 9.59
CA LEU A 49 -1.06 4.69 10.57
C LEU A 49 -1.25 3.59 11.63
N LEU A 50 -0.59 2.44 11.50
CA LEU A 50 -0.50 1.49 12.61
C LEU A 50 0.50 2.09 13.61
N PRO A 51 0.07 2.51 14.83
CA PRO A 51 1.04 2.86 15.84
C PRO A 51 1.93 1.64 16.01
N THR A 52 3.24 1.82 15.81
CA THR A 52 4.24 0.88 16.27
C THR A 52 3.82 0.46 17.67
N PRO A 53 3.66 -0.84 18.00
CA PRO A 53 3.41 -1.21 19.37
C PRO A 53 4.62 -0.72 20.16
N SER A 54 4.45 0.40 20.87
CA SER A 54 5.33 0.79 21.95
C SER A 54 5.41 -0.43 22.85
N ARG A 55 6.56 -1.11 22.87
CA ARG A 55 6.80 -2.15 23.87
C ARG A 55 6.71 -1.45 25.22
N VAL A 56 5.57 -1.63 25.87
CA VAL A 56 5.37 -1.40 27.29
C VAL A 56 6.00 -2.57 28.02
N GLY A 57 6.80 -2.25 29.04
CA GLY A 57 7.49 -3.15 29.95
C GLY A 57 9.00 -2.91 29.85
N ASP A 58 9.66 -2.04 30.62
CA ASP A 58 9.44 -1.67 32.03
C ASP A 58 8.93 -2.84 32.87
N ALA A 59 9.70 -3.92 32.86
CA ALA A 59 9.74 -4.85 33.98
C ALA A 59 11.20 -4.91 34.38
N ALA A 60 11.48 -4.30 35.52
CA ALA A 60 12.71 -4.42 36.26
C ALA A 60 13.18 -5.89 36.29
N ASP A 61 14.39 -6.14 35.80
CA ASP A 61 15.17 -7.30 36.22
C ASP A 61 15.57 -7.04 37.67
N ILE A 62 14.63 -7.36 38.57
CA ILE A 62 14.85 -7.51 40.00
C ILE A 62 15.70 -8.77 40.14
N GLU A 63 16.86 -8.60 40.79
CA GLU A 63 17.72 -9.68 41.28
C GLU A 63 16.90 -10.85 41.84
N LEU A 64 17.21 -12.07 41.39
CA LEU A 64 16.79 -13.30 42.04
C LEU A 64 17.93 -14.32 41.97
N ASP A 65 18.55 -14.48 43.14
CA ASP A 65 19.53 -15.47 43.63
C ASP A 65 20.98 -15.45 43.10
#